data_AF-A0A1B6DRJ7-F1
#
_entry.id   AF-A0A1B6DRJ7-F1
#
_cell.length_a   1.000
_cell.length_b   1.000
_cell.length_c   1.000
_cell.angle_alpha   90.00
_cell.angle_beta   90.00
_cell.angle_gamma   90.00
#
_symmetry.space_group_name_H-M   'P 1'
#
loop_
_entity.id
_entity.type
_entity.pdbx_description
1 polymer ?
#
loop_
_entity_poly.entity_id
_entity_poly.type
_entity_poly.pdbx_seq_one_letter_code
_entity_poly.pdbx_strand_id
1 'polypeptide(L)'
;MGKYRTKRKSKHRGNDPIGITDDYENDHGDEIENGIPSRDECTVQTVIEQVQCITIEDKICGLQTLATAFNDKESIEILIKKKVLKMVAPLLLDPNPEIRNFTAGALRNLSACGNIEICEHIVKEDVLTPLISLIQQYGDWKPNDKKPDQENENIDTLIQAINLLWNLCESDDTAVKYFNTAQLLGVLLNYLNFNVYGMDLAIVVCQCIHTVSEDNMPASTV
;
A
#
# COMPACT_ATOMS: atom_id res chain seq x y z
N MET A 1 -17.97 -16.71 -64.10
CA MET A 1 -17.34 -15.86 -65.14
C MET A 1 -17.93 -14.46 -65.04
N GLY A 2 -17.12 -13.39 -64.90
CA GLY A 2 -17.62 -12.03 -64.73
C GLY A 2 -16.54 -10.95 -64.52
N LYS A 3 -15.66 -10.80 -65.52
CA LYS A 3 -14.78 -9.68 -65.94
C LYS A 3 -14.50 -8.47 -65.00
N TYR A 4 -13.20 -8.20 -64.84
CA TYR A 4 -12.51 -6.98 -64.36
C TYR A 4 -12.85 -5.67 -65.12
N ARG A 5 -12.83 -4.51 -64.43
CA ARG A 5 -11.96 -3.34 -64.76
C ARG A 5 -12.09 -2.14 -63.79
N THR A 6 -10.94 -1.57 -63.43
CA THR A 6 -10.66 -0.43 -62.54
C THR A 6 -10.63 0.93 -63.27
N LYS A 7 -11.08 2.05 -62.66
CA LYS A 7 -10.60 3.45 -62.87
C LYS A 7 -10.94 4.31 -61.62
N ARG A 8 -9.98 4.72 -60.79
CA ARG A 8 -9.13 5.96 -60.79
C ARG A 8 -9.80 7.22 -60.21
N LYS A 9 -9.34 7.55 -58.98
CA LYS A 9 -8.92 8.84 -58.39
C LYS A 9 -9.57 10.15 -58.89
N SER A 10 -10.06 10.94 -57.93
CA SER A 10 -9.88 12.39 -57.92
C SER A 10 -9.33 12.80 -56.54
N LYS A 11 -8.00 12.97 -56.46
CA LYS A 11 -7.34 13.70 -55.37
C LYS A 11 -7.49 15.17 -55.71
N HIS A 12 -8.18 15.94 -54.88
CA HIS A 12 -8.04 17.39 -54.92
C HIS A 12 -6.64 17.72 -54.39
N ARG A 13 -5.80 18.25 -55.27
CA ARG A 13 -4.53 18.89 -54.93
C ARG A 13 -4.84 20.35 -54.62
N GLY A 14 -4.65 20.75 -53.37
CA GLY A 14 -4.48 22.15 -52.98
C GLY A 14 -3.03 22.35 -52.60
N ASN A 15 -2.37 23.24 -53.33
CA ASN A 15 -0.96 23.61 -53.31
C ASN A 15 -0.38 23.89 -51.91
N ASP A 16 0.79 23.31 -51.61
CA ASP A 16 1.73 23.84 -50.62
C ASP A 16 3.03 24.30 -51.31
N PRO A 17 3.64 25.45 -50.91
CA PRO A 17 4.60 26.17 -51.74
C PRO A 17 6.07 26.00 -51.33
N ILE A 18 6.44 25.00 -50.51
CA ILE A 18 7.84 24.76 -50.14
C ILE A 18 8.16 23.28 -50.35
N GLY A 19 8.97 22.99 -51.38
CA GLY A 19 9.37 21.66 -51.78
C GLY A 19 10.32 21.02 -50.76
N ILE A 20 9.94 19.84 -50.29
CA ILE A 20 10.83 18.93 -49.56
C ILE A 20 11.52 18.05 -50.60
N THR A 21 12.82 18.26 -50.78
CA THR A 21 13.71 17.24 -51.33
C THR A 21 14.04 16.26 -50.22
N ASP A 22 13.75 14.98 -50.47
CA ASP A 22 14.29 13.84 -49.73
C ASP A 22 15.81 13.97 -49.67
N ASP A 23 16.38 13.94 -48.46
CA ASP A 23 17.73 13.48 -48.12
C ASP A 23 18.08 13.98 -46.71
N TYR A 24 17.83 13.19 -45.67
CA TYR A 24 18.74 13.13 -44.53
C TYR A 24 18.75 11.71 -43.95
N GLU A 25 19.96 11.17 -44.01
CA GLU A 25 20.43 9.93 -43.45
C GLU A 25 20.24 9.89 -41.94
N ASN A 26 20.13 8.66 -41.43
CA ASN A 26 20.28 8.22 -40.05
C ASN A 26 21.00 9.22 -39.13
N ASP A 27 20.23 9.90 -38.28
CA ASP A 27 20.72 10.36 -36.98
C ASP A 27 19.91 9.62 -35.92
N HIS A 28 20.55 8.68 -35.25
CA HIS A 28 20.03 8.09 -34.02
C HIS A 28 20.13 9.15 -32.92
N GLY A 29 19.20 10.10 -32.95
CA GLY A 29 18.85 10.85 -31.78
C GLY A 29 18.16 9.90 -30.82
N ASP A 30 18.81 9.57 -29.71
CA ASP A 30 18.14 9.14 -28.50
C ASP A 30 17.19 10.27 -28.09
N GLU A 31 16.00 10.30 -28.70
CA GLU A 31 14.88 11.08 -28.21
C GLU A 31 14.56 10.51 -26.83
N ILE A 32 15.00 11.22 -25.80
CA ILE A 32 14.49 11.05 -24.45
C ILE A 32 12.99 11.32 -24.57
N GLU A 33 12.21 10.25 -24.67
CA GLU A 33 10.77 10.25 -24.50
C GLU A 33 10.49 10.71 -23.07
N ASN A 34 10.55 12.03 -22.83
CA ASN A 34 9.85 12.66 -21.72
C ASN A 34 8.37 12.66 -22.09
N GLY A 35 7.82 11.45 -22.15
CA GLY A 35 6.39 11.20 -22.27
C GLY A 35 5.68 11.87 -21.10
N ILE A 36 4.50 12.40 -21.38
CA ILE A 36 3.63 12.97 -20.35
C ILE A 36 3.43 11.88 -19.28
N PRO A 37 3.70 12.16 -17.99
CA PRO A 37 3.56 11.16 -16.94
C PRO A 37 2.14 10.61 -16.93
N SER A 38 2.01 9.30 -16.70
CA SER A 38 0.69 8.66 -16.65
C SER A 38 -0.14 9.22 -15.49
N ARG A 39 -1.46 9.00 -15.53
CA ARG A 39 -2.35 9.41 -14.44
C ARG A 39 -1.92 8.80 -13.10
N ASP A 40 -1.46 7.55 -13.14
CA ASP A 40 -1.06 6.82 -11.94
C ASP A 40 0.31 7.29 -11.46
N GLU A 41 1.24 7.62 -12.36
CA GLU A 41 2.50 8.27 -12.00
C GLU A 41 2.27 9.63 -11.34
N CYS A 42 1.35 10.44 -11.86
CA CYS A 42 0.96 11.70 -11.24
C CYS A 42 0.36 11.48 -9.85
N THR A 43 -0.51 10.47 -9.71
CA THR A 43 -1.18 10.15 -8.44
C THR A 43 -0.16 9.67 -7.39
N VAL A 44 0.76 8.77 -7.76
CA VAL A 44 1.86 8.33 -6.88
C VAL A 44 2.72 9.52 -6.47
N GLN A 45 3.04 10.42 -7.42
CA GLN A 45 3.84 11.60 -7.13
C GLN A 45 3.14 12.55 -6.13
N THR A 46 1.84 12.77 -6.28
CA THR A 46 1.04 13.53 -5.31
C THR A 46 1.06 12.89 -3.93
N VAL A 47 0.90 11.57 -3.84
CA VAL A 47 0.98 10.85 -2.56
C VAL A 47 2.33 11.07 -1.90
N ILE A 48 3.44 10.92 -2.65
CA ILE A 48 4.80 11.13 -2.13
C ILE A 48 4.97 12.53 -1.55
N GLU A 49 4.54 13.56 -2.28
CA GLU A 49 4.62 14.95 -1.83
C GLU A 49 3.82 15.17 -0.56
N GLN A 50 2.59 14.66 -0.51
CA GLN A 50 1.68 14.80 0.62
C GLN A 50 2.17 14.07 1.88
N VAL A 51 2.64 12.82 1.77
CA VAL A 51 3.12 12.07 2.95
C VAL A 51 4.42 12.62 3.54
N GLN A 52 5.17 13.40 2.76
CA GLN A 52 6.40 14.06 3.19
C GLN A 52 6.18 15.48 3.73
N CYS A 53 4.98 16.04 3.59
CA CYS A 53 4.63 17.33 4.16
C CYS A 53 4.76 17.34 5.69
N ILE A 54 4.99 18.53 6.26
CA ILE A 54 5.06 18.71 7.72
C ILE A 54 3.66 18.79 8.37
N THR A 55 2.66 19.19 7.58
CA THR A 55 1.26 19.36 7.96
C THR A 55 0.57 18.01 8.12
N ILE A 56 -0.21 17.86 9.18
CA ILE A 56 -0.93 16.63 9.49
C ILE A 56 -1.99 16.36 8.42
N GLU A 57 -2.68 17.41 7.98
CA GLU A 57 -3.78 17.36 7.03
C GLU A 57 -3.32 16.86 5.65
N ASP A 58 -2.18 17.36 5.16
CA ASP A 58 -1.62 16.93 3.87
C ASP A 58 -1.16 15.47 3.95
N LYS A 59 -0.50 15.08 5.04
CA LYS A 59 -0.11 13.68 5.26
C LYS A 59 -1.33 12.76 5.23
N ILE A 60 -2.40 13.11 5.95
CA ILE A 60 -3.65 12.33 5.97
C ILE A 60 -4.26 12.25 4.57
N CYS A 61 -4.28 13.34 3.81
CA CYS A 61 -4.77 13.34 2.43
C CYS A 61 -3.97 12.38 1.53
N GLY A 62 -2.64 12.38 1.67
CA GLY A 62 -1.77 11.44 0.97
C GLY A 62 -2.04 9.98 1.35
N LEU A 63 -2.20 9.70 2.65
CA LEU A 63 -2.51 8.35 3.15
C LEU A 63 -3.90 7.86 2.73
N GLN A 64 -4.90 8.74 2.69
CA GLN A 64 -6.24 8.42 2.18
C GLN A 64 -6.23 8.10 0.68
N THR A 65 -5.45 8.87 -0.09
CA THR A 65 -5.23 8.59 -1.52
C THR A 65 -4.53 7.24 -1.69
N LEU A 66 -3.50 6.97 -0.89
CA LEU A 66 -2.81 5.68 -0.87
C LEU A 66 -3.75 4.50 -0.55
N ALA A 67 -4.69 4.70 0.38
CA ALA A 67 -5.62 3.67 0.82
C ALA A 67 -6.68 3.28 -0.24
N THR A 68 -6.86 4.09 -1.29
CA THR A 68 -8.00 3.98 -2.21
C THR A 68 -7.62 3.97 -3.70
N ALA A 69 -6.51 4.59 -4.08
CA ALA A 69 -6.16 4.82 -5.49
C ALA A 69 -5.43 3.66 -6.17
N PHE A 70 -4.91 2.69 -5.40
CA PHE A 70 -4.01 1.64 -5.92
C PHE A 70 -4.65 0.26 -5.72
N ASN A 71 -5.24 -0.29 -6.77
CA ASN A 71 -5.90 -1.59 -6.74
C ASN A 71 -5.65 -2.46 -7.98
N ASP A 72 -4.93 -1.95 -8.96
CA ASP A 72 -4.53 -2.64 -10.18
C ASP A 72 -3.01 -2.85 -10.23
N LYS A 73 -2.57 -3.72 -11.13
CA LYS A 73 -1.17 -4.12 -11.23
C LYS A 73 -0.23 -2.96 -11.63
N GLU A 74 -0.65 -2.10 -12.57
CA GLU A 74 0.20 -1.04 -13.10
C GLU A 74 0.48 0.03 -12.05
N SER A 75 -0.57 0.48 -11.36
CA SER A 75 -0.43 1.49 -10.31
C SER A 75 0.38 0.99 -9.10
N ILE A 76 0.24 -0.30 -8.74
CA ILE A 76 1.05 -0.97 -7.71
C ILE A 76 2.54 -1.05 -8.13
N GLU A 77 2.84 -1.40 -9.37
CA GLU A 77 4.23 -1.45 -9.88
C GLU A 77 4.91 -0.09 -9.79
N ILE A 78 4.20 1.00 -10.13
CA ILE A 78 4.71 2.37 -10.02
C ILE A 78 5.00 2.72 -8.55
N LEU A 79 4.08 2.40 -7.63
CA LEU A 79 4.23 2.62 -6.20
C LEU A 79 5.48 1.93 -5.65
N ILE A 80 5.69 0.65 -6.00
CA ILE A 80 6.86 -0.14 -5.62
C ILE A 80 8.15 0.46 -6.21
N LYS A 81 8.14 0.83 -7.49
CA LYS A 81 9.29 1.44 -8.17
C LYS A 81 9.70 2.75 -7.49
N LYS A 82 8.73 3.54 -7.05
CA LYS A 82 8.93 4.83 -6.39
C LYS A 82 9.23 4.75 -4.90
N LYS A 83 9.28 3.54 -4.29
CA LYS A 83 9.62 3.33 -2.86
C LYS A 83 8.67 4.00 -1.89
N VAL A 84 7.38 4.09 -2.24
CA VAL A 84 6.36 4.70 -1.39
C VAL A 84 6.21 3.94 -0.06
N LEU A 85 6.26 2.60 -0.08
CA LEU A 85 6.13 1.79 1.14
C LEU A 85 7.23 2.15 2.15
N LYS A 86 8.49 2.26 1.71
CA LYS A 86 9.60 2.70 2.55
C LYS A 86 9.43 4.11 3.13
N MET A 87 8.76 5.02 2.43
CA MET A 87 8.49 6.37 2.94
C MET A 87 7.36 6.38 3.97
N VAL A 88 6.35 5.53 3.80
CA VAL A 88 5.15 5.47 4.63
C VAL A 88 5.34 4.60 5.87
N ALA A 89 6.19 3.57 5.81
CA ALA A 89 6.44 2.65 6.93
C ALA A 89 6.76 3.35 8.27
N PRO A 90 7.64 4.38 8.33
CA PRO A 90 7.94 5.07 9.58
C PRO A 90 6.74 5.83 10.17
N LEU A 91 5.73 6.18 9.36
CA LEU A 91 4.54 6.89 9.81
C LEU A 91 3.64 6.03 10.69
N LEU A 92 3.83 4.70 10.71
CA LEU A 92 3.22 3.81 11.71
C LEU A 92 3.65 4.17 13.15
N LEU A 93 4.76 4.89 13.31
CA LEU A 93 5.28 5.36 14.60
C LEU A 93 5.22 6.89 14.71
N ASP A 94 4.42 7.57 13.88
CA ASP A 94 4.26 9.02 13.95
C ASP A 94 3.71 9.43 15.34
N PRO A 95 4.19 10.55 15.92
CA PRO A 95 3.67 11.05 17.19
C PRO A 95 2.15 11.29 17.18
N ASN A 96 1.59 11.65 16.02
CA ASN A 96 0.16 11.86 15.89
C ASN A 96 -0.60 10.53 15.73
N PRO A 97 -1.57 10.21 16.61
CA PRO A 97 -2.33 8.95 16.53
C PRO A 97 -3.14 8.80 15.24
N GLU A 98 -3.68 9.89 14.71
CA GLU A 98 -4.46 9.89 13.48
C GLU A 98 -3.58 9.47 12.28
N ILE A 99 -2.35 9.99 12.20
CA ILE A 99 -1.39 9.57 11.17
C ILE A 99 -1.08 8.08 11.28
N ARG A 100 -0.90 7.54 12.50
CA ARG A 100 -0.68 6.10 12.69
C ARG A 100 -1.86 5.28 12.19
N ASN A 101 -3.08 5.70 12.53
CA ASN A 101 -4.31 5.03 12.10
C ASN A 101 -4.46 5.01 10.57
N PHE A 102 -4.34 6.18 9.92
CA PHE A 102 -4.42 6.27 8.46
C PHE A 102 -3.30 5.51 7.76
N THR A 103 -2.09 5.50 8.33
CA THR A 103 -0.96 4.73 7.80
C THR A 103 -1.25 3.23 7.85
N ALA A 104 -1.65 2.72 9.01
CA ALA A 104 -1.99 1.31 9.19
C ALA A 104 -3.16 0.90 8.26
N GLY A 105 -4.19 1.74 8.15
CA GLY A 105 -5.33 1.50 7.27
C GLY A 105 -4.95 1.47 5.78
N ALA A 106 -4.11 2.40 5.33
CA ALA A 106 -3.66 2.44 3.94
C ALA A 106 -2.84 1.20 3.57
N LEU A 107 -1.88 0.82 4.41
CA LEU A 107 -1.07 -0.39 4.21
C LEU A 107 -1.92 -1.66 4.27
N ARG A 108 -2.87 -1.74 5.21
CA ARG A 108 -3.83 -2.84 5.30
C ARG A 108 -4.62 -2.99 4.01
N ASN A 109 -5.15 -1.90 3.47
CA ASN A 109 -5.90 -1.94 2.22
C ASN A 109 -5.03 -2.42 1.05
N LEU A 110 -3.80 -1.91 0.91
CA LEU A 110 -2.86 -2.36 -0.12
C LEU A 110 -2.58 -3.87 -0.03
N SER A 111 -2.30 -4.37 1.18
CA SER A 111 -2.07 -5.82 1.40
C SER A 111 -3.30 -6.68 1.10
N ALA A 112 -4.51 -6.12 1.21
CA ALA A 112 -5.77 -6.83 0.96
C ALA A 112 -6.19 -6.82 -0.51
N CYS A 113 -5.49 -6.12 -1.41
CA CYS A 113 -5.84 -6.04 -2.84
C CYS A 113 -5.67 -7.37 -3.60
N GLY A 114 -5.25 -8.46 -2.95
CA GLY A 114 -5.14 -9.80 -3.56
C GLY A 114 -3.94 -9.97 -4.48
N ASN A 115 -3.01 -9.01 -4.50
CA ASN A 115 -1.76 -9.12 -5.23
C ASN A 115 -0.63 -9.59 -4.29
N ILE A 116 -0.26 -10.87 -4.34
CA ILE A 116 0.81 -11.43 -3.50
C ILE A 116 2.12 -10.63 -3.61
N GLU A 117 2.42 -10.07 -4.80
CA GLU A 117 3.63 -9.26 -5.03
C GLU A 117 3.66 -8.04 -4.07
N ILE A 118 2.52 -7.41 -3.74
CA ILE A 118 2.53 -6.25 -2.84
C ILE A 118 2.89 -6.65 -1.41
N CYS A 119 2.43 -7.80 -0.92
CA CYS A 119 2.74 -8.29 0.42
C CYS A 119 4.23 -8.58 0.55
N GLU A 120 4.83 -9.26 -0.43
CA GLU A 120 6.29 -9.50 -0.47
C GLU A 120 7.07 -8.17 -0.45
N HIS A 121 6.59 -7.16 -1.17
CA HIS A 121 7.22 -5.84 -1.20
C HIS A 121 7.06 -5.07 0.11
N ILE A 122 5.92 -5.17 0.79
CA ILE A 122 5.70 -4.62 2.14
C ILE A 122 6.71 -5.22 3.12
N VAL A 123 6.92 -6.54 3.08
CA VAL A 123 7.92 -7.23 3.92
C VAL A 123 9.34 -6.79 3.55
N LYS A 124 9.67 -6.79 2.25
CA LYS A 124 11.01 -6.46 1.73
C LYS A 124 11.43 -5.00 2.02
N GLU A 125 10.47 -4.08 2.06
CA GLU A 125 10.72 -2.67 2.39
C GLU A 125 10.65 -2.36 3.89
N ASP A 126 10.71 -3.40 4.74
CA ASP A 126 10.83 -3.32 6.19
C ASP A 126 9.64 -2.64 6.90
N VAL A 127 8.42 -2.86 6.39
CA VAL A 127 7.20 -2.36 7.04
C VAL A 127 6.87 -3.13 8.33
N LEU A 128 7.29 -4.39 8.42
CA LEU A 128 7.07 -5.22 9.62
C LEU A 128 7.74 -4.64 10.86
N THR A 129 8.94 -4.07 10.76
CA THR A 129 9.65 -3.50 11.92
C THR A 129 8.85 -2.40 12.63
N PRO A 130 8.40 -1.32 11.95
CA PRO A 130 7.57 -0.31 12.59
C PRO A 130 6.16 -0.82 12.94
N LEU A 131 5.59 -1.77 12.19
CA LEU A 131 4.30 -2.39 12.52
C LEU A 131 4.34 -3.16 13.85
N ILE A 132 5.34 -4.02 14.02
CA ILE A 132 5.56 -4.80 15.24
C ILE A 132 5.82 -3.86 16.41
N SER A 133 6.65 -2.83 16.19
CA SER A 133 6.93 -1.82 17.20
C SER A 133 5.65 -1.09 17.65
N LEU A 134 4.76 -0.75 16.71
CA LEU A 134 3.47 -0.14 17.01
C LEU A 134 2.61 -1.07 17.89
N ILE A 135 2.45 -2.33 17.51
CA ILE A 135 1.64 -3.30 18.27
C ILE A 135 2.20 -3.51 19.68
N GLN A 136 3.52 -3.61 19.81
CA GLN A 136 4.19 -3.77 21.10
C GLN A 136 4.05 -2.54 22.01
N GLN A 137 4.01 -1.32 21.46
CA GLN A 137 3.75 -0.11 22.26
C GLN A 137 2.40 -0.16 22.99
N TYR A 138 1.43 -0.87 22.43
CA TYR A 138 0.12 -1.07 23.04
C TYR A 138 0.03 -2.32 23.95
N GLY A 139 1.08 -3.14 24.06
CA GLY A 139 0.98 -4.47 24.69
C GLY A 139 0.51 -4.46 26.15
N ASP A 140 0.86 -3.41 26.90
CA ASP A 140 0.39 -3.17 28.28
C ASP A 140 -0.71 -2.09 28.38
N TRP A 141 -1.12 -1.51 27.25
CA TRP A 141 -2.13 -0.46 27.22
C TRP A 141 -3.53 -1.03 27.46
N LYS A 142 -4.36 -0.20 28.11
CA LYS A 142 -5.77 -0.46 28.38
C LYS A 142 -6.57 0.81 28.13
N PRO A 143 -7.75 0.71 27.49
CA PRO A 143 -8.67 1.82 27.35
C PRO A 143 -8.99 2.47 28.70
N ASN A 144 -9.03 3.80 28.71
CA ASN A 144 -9.39 4.62 29.86
C ASN A 144 -10.71 5.37 29.60
N ASP A 145 -11.70 5.12 30.46
CA ASP A 145 -13.04 5.72 30.36
C ASP A 145 -13.05 7.26 30.39
N LYS A 146 -11.96 7.89 30.83
CA LYS A 146 -11.86 9.36 30.92
C LYS A 146 -11.68 10.04 29.56
N LYS A 147 -11.28 9.32 28.51
CA LYS A 147 -11.01 9.88 27.17
C LYS A 147 -11.52 8.95 26.06
N PRO A 148 -12.83 8.66 26.01
CA PRO A 148 -13.38 7.62 25.16
C PRO A 148 -13.00 7.78 23.68
N ASP A 149 -13.00 9.01 23.14
CA ASP A 149 -12.68 9.26 21.73
C ASP A 149 -11.23 8.86 21.38
N GLN A 150 -10.26 9.25 22.23
CA GLN A 150 -8.85 8.90 22.03
C GLN A 150 -8.61 7.39 22.17
N GLU A 151 -9.32 6.73 23.08
CA GLU A 151 -9.16 5.29 23.26
C GLU A 151 -9.83 4.50 22.11
N ASN A 152 -10.95 5.00 21.56
CA ASN A 152 -11.55 4.43 20.36
C ASN A 152 -10.59 4.55 19.16
N GLU A 153 -9.91 5.67 18.98
CA GLU A 153 -8.88 5.82 17.93
C GLU A 153 -7.71 4.84 18.10
N ASN A 154 -7.30 4.56 19.35
CA ASN A 154 -6.28 3.55 19.64
C ASN A 154 -6.76 2.14 19.26
N ILE A 155 -8.02 1.81 19.57
CA ILE A 155 -8.64 0.53 19.17
C ILE A 155 -8.69 0.43 17.65
N ASP A 156 -9.14 1.48 16.96
CA ASP A 156 -9.21 1.51 15.50
C ASP A 156 -7.82 1.32 14.89
N THR A 157 -6.81 1.98 15.43
CA THR A 157 -5.40 1.83 15.00
C THR A 157 -4.92 0.39 15.17
N LEU A 158 -5.21 -0.24 16.32
CA LEU A 158 -4.87 -1.64 16.56
C LEU A 158 -5.59 -2.59 15.61
N ILE A 159 -6.87 -2.34 15.33
CA ILE A 159 -7.65 -3.10 14.34
C ILE A 159 -6.98 -3.03 12.96
N GLN A 160 -6.56 -1.83 12.52
CA GLN A 160 -5.85 -1.70 11.24
C GLN A 160 -4.51 -2.43 11.24
N ALA A 161 -3.71 -2.24 12.30
CA ALA A 161 -2.38 -2.83 12.42
C ALA A 161 -2.41 -4.36 12.46
N ILE A 162 -3.33 -4.96 13.21
CA ILE A 162 -3.44 -6.42 13.33
C ILE A 162 -4.00 -7.03 12.04
N ASN A 163 -4.93 -6.37 11.36
CA ASN A 163 -5.38 -6.83 10.03
C ASN A 163 -4.25 -6.77 8.99
N LEU A 164 -3.40 -5.73 9.01
CA LEU A 164 -2.21 -5.69 8.17
C LEU A 164 -1.26 -6.86 8.50
N LEU A 165 -0.97 -7.07 9.79
CA LEU A 165 -0.12 -8.19 10.23
C LEU A 165 -0.69 -9.54 9.77
N TRP A 166 -2.00 -9.74 9.91
CA TRP A 166 -2.69 -10.92 9.46
C TRP A 166 -2.51 -11.15 7.95
N ASN A 167 -2.81 -10.15 7.12
CA ASN A 167 -2.65 -10.25 5.66
C ASN A 167 -1.22 -10.63 5.25
N LEU A 168 -0.22 -10.07 5.94
CA LEU A 168 1.19 -10.36 5.68
C LEU A 168 1.57 -11.77 6.12
N CYS A 169 1.10 -12.22 7.29
CA CYS A 169 1.34 -13.58 7.76
C CYS A 169 0.65 -14.64 6.91
N GLU A 170 -0.50 -14.33 6.30
CA GLU A 170 -1.17 -15.23 5.34
C GLU A 170 -0.39 -15.36 4.03
N SER A 171 0.37 -14.30 3.66
CA SER A 171 1.02 -14.21 2.34
C SER A 171 2.52 -14.50 2.34
N ASP A 172 3.22 -14.39 3.48
CA ASP A 172 4.68 -14.42 3.54
C ASP A 172 5.22 -15.11 4.83
N ASP A 173 5.96 -16.21 4.66
CA ASP A 173 6.59 -16.97 5.77
C ASP A 173 7.57 -16.12 6.60
N THR A 174 8.18 -15.10 6.01
CA THR A 174 9.05 -14.16 6.70
C THR A 174 8.24 -13.36 7.72
N ALA A 175 7.03 -12.93 7.36
CA ALA A 175 6.13 -12.26 8.31
C ALA A 175 5.82 -13.16 9.51
N VAL A 176 5.55 -14.45 9.29
CA VAL A 176 5.35 -15.44 10.37
C VAL A 176 6.61 -15.59 11.25
N LYS A 177 7.81 -15.61 10.66
CA LYS A 177 9.07 -15.65 11.44
C LYS A 177 9.25 -14.40 12.30
N TYR A 178 8.94 -13.23 11.77
CA TYR A 178 9.00 -11.98 12.53
C TYR A 178 7.98 -11.96 13.66
N PHE A 179 6.75 -12.42 13.41
CA PHE A 179 5.70 -12.60 14.43
C PHE A 179 6.19 -13.44 15.60
N ASN A 180 6.77 -14.62 15.31
CA ASN A 180 7.30 -15.54 16.32
C ASN A 180 8.47 -14.92 17.08
N THR A 181 9.42 -14.31 16.38
CA THR A 181 10.63 -13.71 16.98
C THR A 181 10.28 -12.55 17.90
N ALA A 182 9.27 -11.76 17.54
CA ALA A 182 8.78 -10.64 18.34
C ALA A 182 7.82 -11.06 19.47
N GLN A 183 7.55 -12.36 19.63
CA GLN A 183 6.66 -12.93 20.65
C GLN A 183 5.26 -12.31 20.64
N LEU A 184 4.75 -11.97 19.45
CA LEU A 184 3.49 -11.24 19.33
C LEU A 184 2.27 -12.03 19.80
N LEU A 185 2.31 -13.36 19.81
CA LEU A 185 1.21 -14.17 20.32
C LEU A 185 0.84 -13.79 21.75
N GLY A 186 1.82 -13.63 22.64
CA GLY A 186 1.57 -13.22 24.02
C GLY A 186 0.90 -11.84 24.12
N VAL A 187 1.30 -10.90 23.26
CA VAL A 187 0.71 -9.56 23.18
C VAL A 187 -0.73 -9.64 22.66
N LEU A 188 -0.96 -10.40 21.58
CA LEU A 188 -2.27 -10.51 20.95
C LEU A 188 -3.31 -11.18 21.87
N LEU A 189 -2.91 -12.18 22.67
CA LEU A 189 -3.82 -12.85 23.61
C LEU A 189 -4.45 -11.88 24.62
N ASN A 190 -3.78 -10.78 24.98
CA ASN A 190 -4.34 -9.78 25.89
C ASN A 190 -5.61 -9.12 25.32
N TYR A 191 -5.64 -8.91 24.00
CA TYR A 191 -6.73 -8.24 23.30
C TYR A 191 -7.98 -9.13 23.08
N LEU A 192 -7.92 -10.42 23.44
CA LEU A 192 -9.08 -11.31 23.40
C LEU A 192 -10.12 -11.01 24.49
N ASN A 193 -9.78 -10.18 25.49
CA ASN A 193 -10.75 -9.74 26.49
C ASN A 193 -11.70 -8.68 25.90
N PHE A 194 -12.73 -9.16 25.19
CA PHE A 194 -13.71 -8.32 24.51
C PHE A 194 -14.48 -7.38 25.44
N ASN A 195 -14.55 -7.67 26.75
CA ASN A 195 -15.18 -6.77 27.72
C ASN A 195 -14.35 -5.50 27.97
N VAL A 196 -13.05 -5.54 27.70
CA VAL A 196 -12.13 -4.41 27.87
C VAL A 196 -11.90 -3.70 26.54
N TYR A 197 -11.64 -4.46 25.48
CA TYR A 197 -11.19 -3.89 24.20
C TYR A 197 -12.25 -3.87 23.10
N GLY A 198 -13.44 -4.40 23.37
CA GLY A 198 -14.51 -4.51 22.39
C GLY A 198 -14.45 -5.79 21.55
N MET A 199 -15.57 -6.10 20.90
CA MET A 199 -15.74 -7.33 20.12
C MET A 199 -14.97 -7.29 18.79
N ASP A 200 -14.92 -6.13 18.13
CA ASP A 200 -14.29 -6.01 16.81
C ASP A 200 -12.79 -6.32 16.86
N LEU A 201 -12.08 -5.78 17.87
CA LEU A 201 -10.66 -6.09 18.06
C LEU A 201 -10.43 -7.58 18.37
N ALA A 202 -11.27 -8.17 19.23
CA ALA A 202 -11.15 -9.59 19.57
C ALA A 202 -11.33 -10.51 18.35
N ILE A 203 -12.24 -10.17 17.44
CA ILE A 203 -12.46 -10.93 16.18
C ILE A 203 -11.20 -10.87 15.30
N VAL A 204 -10.66 -9.68 15.08
CA VAL A 204 -9.46 -9.47 14.25
C VAL A 204 -8.26 -10.21 14.83
N VAL A 205 -8.10 -10.17 16.15
CA VAL A 205 -7.06 -10.93 16.87
C VAL A 205 -7.23 -12.43 16.66
N CYS A 206 -8.46 -12.96 16.79
CA CYS A 206 -8.73 -14.37 16.55
C CYS A 206 -8.37 -14.79 15.12
N GLN A 207 -8.68 -13.97 14.11
CA GLN A 207 -8.36 -14.25 12.71
C GLN A 207 -6.85 -14.30 12.47
N CYS A 208 -6.13 -13.33 13.03
CA CYS A 208 -4.67 -13.31 12.97
C CYS A 208 -4.06 -14.53 13.67
N ILE A 209 -4.50 -14.85 14.89
CA ILE A 209 -4.00 -16.00 15.67
C ILE A 209 -4.29 -17.32 14.95
N HIS A 210 -5.49 -17.47 14.38
CA HIS A 210 -5.85 -18.65 13.61
C HIS A 210 -4.84 -18.88 12.48
N THR A 211 -4.61 -17.88 11.64
CA THR A 211 -3.69 -17.95 10.49
C THR A 211 -2.26 -18.26 10.92
N VAL A 212 -1.72 -17.54 11.91
CA VAL A 212 -0.33 -17.76 12.36
C VAL A 212 -0.15 -19.05 13.16
N SER A 213 -1.23 -19.75 13.52
CA SER A 213 -1.16 -21.06 14.19
C SER A 213 -1.21 -22.23 13.21
N GLU A 214 -1.68 -22.00 11.98
CA GLU A 214 -1.69 -23.00 10.93
C GLU A 214 -0.24 -23.28 10.49
N ASP A 215 0.16 -24.54 10.58
CA ASP A 215 1.49 -25.04 10.19
C ASP A 215 2.71 -24.33 10.84
N ASN A 216 2.51 -23.65 11.97
CA ASN A 216 3.54 -22.90 12.69
C ASN A 216 3.72 -23.42 14.13
N MET A 217 4.55 -24.45 14.31
CA MET A 217 4.78 -25.08 15.62
C MET A 217 5.17 -24.09 16.76
N PRO A 218 6.05 -23.09 16.56
CA PRO A 218 6.34 -22.10 17.60
C PRO A 218 5.12 -21.38 18.18
N ALA A 219 4.07 -21.14 17.39
CA ALA A 219 2.83 -20.51 17.89
C ALA A 219 2.00 -21.46 18.77
N SER A 220 2.23 -22.77 18.71
CA SER A 220 1.48 -23.77 19.48
C SER A 220 2.02 -24.04 20.89
N THR A 221 3.15 -23.43 21.26
CA THR A 221 3.89 -23.75 22.51
C THR A 221 3.93 -22.63 23.55
N VAL A 222 3.07 -21.61 23.44
CA VAL A 222 2.99 -20.49 24.39
C VAL A 222 2.23 -20.86 25.65
#